data_AF-A0A2E0ZW89-F1
#
_entry.id   AF-A0A2E0ZW89-F1
#
_cell.length_a   1.000
_cell.length_b   1.000
_cell.length_c   1.000
_cell.angle_alpha   90.00
_cell.angle_beta   90.00
_cell.angle_gamma   90.00
#
_symmetry.space_group_name_H-M   'P 1'
#
loop_
_entity.id
_entity.type
_entity.pdbx_description
1 polymer ?
#
loop_
_entity_poly.entity_id
_entity_poly.type
_entity_poly.pdbx_seq_one_letter_code
_entity_poly.pdbx_strand_id
1 'polypeptide(L)' 'MYLLESEELITPDSSVLQSFKGKEKSAKIVSHCNTENSNLLLAILDVEAITNKAKFLLSDSVAVPLQLKPLPYLEL' A
#
# COMPACT_ATOMS: atom_id res chain seq x y z
N MET A 1 3.55 -2.57 10.17
CA MET A 1 3.76 -2.96 8.76
C MET A 1 2.44 -3.52 8.26
N TYR A 2 2.13 -3.30 6.99
CA TYR A 2 0.86 -3.70 6.40
C TYR A 2 1.11 -4.30 5.02
N LEU A 3 0.33 -5.34 4.71
CA LEU A 3 0.29 -5.95 3.40
C LEU A 3 -0.73 -5.20 2.55
N LEU A 4 -0.32 -4.82 1.35
CA LEU A 4 -1.15 -4.14 0.37
C LEU A 4 -1.13 -4.95 -0.93
N GLU A 5 -2.28 -5.05 -1.58
CA GLU A 5 -2.43 -5.62 -2.91
C GLU A 5 -2.68 -4.50 -3.93
N SER A 6 -1.99 -4.60 -5.05
CA SER A 6 -2.09 -3.72 -6.20
C SER A 6 -2.66 -4.50 -7.39
N GLU A 7 -3.57 -3.86 -8.14
CA GLU A 7 -4.00 -4.37 -9.45
C GLU A 7 -2.92 -4.14 -10.52
N GLU A 8 -2.01 -3.19 -10.26
CA GLU A 8 -0.94 -2.82 -11.17
C GLU A 8 0.43 -3.37 -10.73
N LEU A 9 1.33 -3.52 -11.71
CA LEU A 9 2.69 -3.96 -11.47
C LEU A 9 3.44 -2.96 -10.60
N ILE A 10 4.09 -3.46 -9.55
CA ILE A 10 4.90 -2.64 -8.66
C ILE A 10 6.32 -2.61 -9.20
N THR A 11 6.85 -1.42 -9.43
CA THR A 11 8.22 -1.22 -9.92
C THR A 11 9.17 -0.93 -8.75
N PRO A 12 10.50 -1.07 -8.94
CA PRO A 12 11.46 -0.71 -7.90
C PRO A 12 11.40 0.75 -7.46
N ASP A 13 10.94 1.64 -8.33
CA ASP A 13 10.81 3.08 -8.07
C ASP A 13 9.43 3.45 -7.49
N SER A 14 8.49 2.49 -7.40
CA SER A 14 7.19 2.73 -6.80
C SER A 14 7.33 3.13 -5.33
N SER A 15 6.46 4.03 -4.89
CA SER A 15 6.26 4.34 -3.47
C SER A 15 4.76 4.31 -3.15
N VAL A 16 4.41 4.15 -1.88
CA VAL A 16 3.00 4.19 -1.46
C VAL A 16 2.65 5.62 -1.05
N LEU A 17 1.63 6.21 -1.65
CA LEU A 17 1.05 7.46 -1.20
C LEU A 17 -0.13 7.19 -0.27
N GLN A 18 -0.13 7.81 0.91
CA GLN A 18 -1.22 7.78 1.87
C GLN A 18 -1.96 9.11 1.78
N SER A 19 -3.18 9.11 1.25
CA SER A 19 -3.99 10.31 1.04
C SER A 19 -5.17 10.34 2.01
N PHE A 20 -5.20 11.37 2.86
CA PHE A 20 -6.30 11.62 3.80
C PHE A 20 -6.56 13.12 3.95
N LYS A 21 -7.83 13.53 3.82
CA LYS A 21 -8.27 14.94 3.92
C LYS A 21 -7.45 15.93 3.07
N GLY A 22 -7.06 15.52 1.86
CA GLY A 22 -6.28 16.36 0.95
C GLY A 22 -4.81 16.52 1.33
N LYS A 23 -4.32 15.79 2.34
CA LYS A 23 -2.90 15.65 2.65
C LYS A 23 -2.39 14.33 2.12
N GLU A 24 -1.23 14.38 1.47
CA GLU A 24 -0.56 13.21 0.94
C GLU A 24 0.79 13.05 1.62
N LYS A 25 1.11 11.80 1.97
CA LYS A 25 2.39 11.45 2.57
C LYS A 25 2.88 10.12 2.00
N SER A 26 4.13 10.10 1.58
CA SER A 26 4.78 8.88 1.13
C SER A 26 5.03 7.92 2.30
N ALA A 27 4.79 6.65 2.06
CA ALA A 27 5.11 5.52 2.91
C ALA A 27 6.24 4.71 2.26
N LYS A 28 7.06 4.11 3.12
CA LYS A 28 8.19 3.29 2.69
C LYS A 28 7.70 1.89 2.32
N ILE A 29 8.02 1.45 1.11
CA ILE A 29 7.93 0.04 0.71
C ILE A 29 9.15 -0.69 1.30
N VAL A 30 8.89 -1.80 2.00
CA VAL A 30 9.92 -2.68 2.57
C VAL A 30 10.31 -3.75 1.56
N SER A 31 9.31 -4.33 0.89
CA SER A 31 9.47 -5.35 -0.13
C SER A 31 8.22 -5.40 -1.01
N HIS A 32 8.37 -5.88 -2.24
CA HIS A 32 7.25 -6.13 -3.14
C HIS A 32 7.50 -7.42 -3.94
N CYS A 33 6.42 -8.01 -4.45
CA CYS A 33 6.44 -9.17 -5.32
C CYS A 33 5.30 -9.06 -6.32
N ASN A 34 5.63 -9.17 -7.60
CA ASN A 34 4.64 -9.31 -8.67
C ASN A 34 4.58 -10.79 -9.06
N THR A 35 3.37 -11.34 -9.14
CA THR A 35 3.12 -12.72 -9.55
C THR A 35 2.02 -12.74 -10.59
N GLU A 36 1.80 -13.89 -11.25
CA GLU A 36 0.70 -14.05 -12.20
C GLU A 36 -0.69 -13.83 -11.57
N ASN A 37 -0.82 -14.02 -10.25
CA ASN A 37 -2.09 -13.96 -9.53
C ASN A 37 -2.32 -12.64 -8.78
N SER A 38 -1.26 -11.97 -8.35
CA SER A 38 -1.35 -10.78 -7.50
C SER A 38 -0.05 -9.99 -7.47
N ASN A 39 -0.16 -8.67 -7.31
CA ASN A 39 0.96 -7.78 -7.02
C ASN A 39 0.86 -7.34 -5.56
N LEU A 40 1.80 -7.80 -4.73
CA LEU A 40 1.77 -7.58 -3.29
C LEU A 40 2.96 -6.71 -2.87
N LEU A 41 2.72 -5.80 -1.94
CA LEU A 41 3.78 -5.04 -1.28
C LEU A 41 3.59 -5.00 0.23
N LEU A 42 4.72 -5.00 0.92
CA LEU A 42 4.80 -4.78 2.35
C LEU A 42 5.27 -3.34 2.58
N ALA A 43 4.46 -2.54 3.28
CA ALA A 43 4.77 -1.15 3.55
C ALA A 43 4.70 -0.81 5.04
N ILE A 44 5.45 0.22 5.43
CA ILE A 44 5.31 0.89 6.72
C ILE A 44 4.35 2.05 6.52
N LEU A 45 3.12 1.89 7.02
CA LEU A 45 2.06 2.90 6.95
C LEU A 45 1.94 3.64 8.28
N ASP A 46 1.49 4.89 8.23
CA ASP A 46 1.24 5.68 9.42
C ASP A 46 0.00 5.17 10.16
N VAL A 47 0.09 5.07 11.49
CA VAL A 47 -1.02 4.63 12.33
C VAL A 47 -2.24 5.53 12.16
N GLU A 48 -2.02 6.83 11.99
CA GLU A 48 -3.11 7.80 11.73
C GLU A 48 -3.80 7.51 10.39
N ALA A 49 -3.04 7.19 9.33
CA ALA A 49 -3.61 6.88 8.02
C ALA A 49 -4.47 5.61 8.08
N ILE A 50 -4.02 4.59 8.82
CA ILE A 50 -4.77 3.34 9.00
C ILE A 50 -6.04 3.57 9.81
N THR A 51 -5.93 4.24 10.96
CA THR A 51 -7.06 4.52 11.86
C THR A 51 -8.14 5.33 11.15
N ASN A 52 -7.73 6.27 10.30
CA ASN A 52 -8.64 7.14 9.57
C ASN A 52 -9.10 6.56 8.20
N LYS A 53 -8.73 5.32 7.87
CA LYS A 53 -9.07 4.67 6.58
C LYS A 53 -8.66 5.53 5.38
N ALA A 54 -7.42 6.00 5.39
CA ALA A 54 -6.82 6.73 4.27
C ALA A 54 -6.88 5.92 2.97
N LYS A 55 -6.79 6.62 1.84
CA LYS A 55 -6.58 5.97 0.54
C LYS A 55 -5.09 5.71 0.37
N PHE A 56 -4.75 4.50 -0.06
CA PHE A 56 -3.38 4.10 -0.36
C PHE A 56 -3.24 3.96 -1.88
N LEU A 57 -2.23 4.57 -2.48
CA LEU A 57 -2.02 4.58 -3.93
C LEU A 57 -0.57 4.26 -4.23
N LEU A 58 -0.27 3.78 -5.43
CA LEU A 58 1.10 3.79 -5.94
C LEU A 58 1.42 5.20 -6.45
N SER A 59 2.65 5.66 -6.25
CA SER A 59 3.06 6.99 -6.73
C SER A 59 3.14 7.06 -8.26
N ASP A 60 3.44 5.94 -8.90
CA ASP A 60 3.48 5.75 -10.35
C ASP A 60 2.12 5.37 -10.93
N SER A 61 1.15 4.97 -10.10
CA SER A 61 -0.25 4.87 -10.50
C SER A 61 -1.23 5.27 -9.39
N VAL A 62 -1.75 6.48 -9.55
CA VAL A 62 -2.70 7.11 -8.63
C VAL A 62 -4.16 6.85 -8.99
N ALA A 63 -4.43 6.06 -10.03
CA ALA A 63 -5.79 5.79 -10.50
C ALA A 63 -6.49 4.70 -9.66
N VAL A 64 -5.75 3.69 -9.22
CA VAL A 64 -6.31 2.52 -8.53
C VAL A 64 -5.81 2.46 -7.07
N PRO A 65 -6.71 2.44 -6.08
CA PRO A 65 -6.32 2.32 -4.69
C PRO A 65 -5.81 0.91 -4.37
N LEU A 66 -4.73 0.87 -3.60
CA LEU A 66 -4.19 -0.34 -3.01
C LEU A 66 -5.17 -0.89 -1.96
N GLN A 67 -5.33 -2.22 -1.96
CA GLN A 67 -6.19 -2.91 -1.01
C GLN A 67 -5.37 -3.37 0.20
N LEU A 68 -5.78 -2.99 1.42
CA LEU A 68 -5.21 -3.55 2.64
C LEU A 68 -5.60 -5.02 2.77
N LYS A 69 -4.60 -5.88 2.96
CA LYS A 69 -4.80 -7.30 3.26
C LYS A 69 -4.40 -7.59 4.70
N PRO A 70 -5.11 -8.51 5.38
CA PRO A 70 -4.66 -9.02 6.66
C PRO A 70 -3.32 -9.73 6.49
N LEU A 71 -2.41 -9.51 7.43
CA LEU A 71 -1.19 -10.29 7.51
C LEU A 71 -1.53 -11.68 8.07
N PRO A 72 -1.07 -12.77 7.46
CA PRO A 72 -1.54 -14.13 7.79
C PRO A 72 -1.19 -14.60 9.21
N TYR A 73 -0.22 -13.96 9.87
CA TYR A 73 0.20 -14.26 11.24
C TYR A 73 -0.45 -13.35 12.30
N LEU A 74 -1.21 -12.34 11.86
CA LEU A 74 -2.05 -11.51 12.72
C LEU A 74 -3.44 -12.13 12.70
N GLU A 75 -3.62 -13.22 13.45
CA GLU A 75 -4.96 -13.55 13.93
C GLU A 75 -5.41 -12.37 14.81
N LEU A 76 -6.47 -11.68 14.38
CA LEU A 76 -7.15 -10.65 15.16
C LEU A 76 -8.21 -11.30 16.04
#